data_AF-A0A0S9P8W4-F1
#
_entry.id   AF-A0A0S9P8W4-F1
#
_cell.length_a   1.000
_cell.length_b   1.000
_cell.length_c   1.000
_cell.angle_alpha   90.00
_cell.angle_beta   90.00
_cell.angle_gamma   90.00
#
_symmetry.space_group_name_H-M   'P 1'
#
loop_
_entity.id
_entity.type
_entity.pdbx_description
1 polymer ?
#
loop_
_entity_poly.entity_id
_entity_poly.type
_entity_poly.pdbx_seq_one_letter_code
_entity_poly.pdbx_strand_id
1 'polypeptide(L)'
;MAFSNSKAGRAVTTQPTRPQAQSPYWGVPVARAIPAIVVALVVAFTPNHSSVVGLLVFGAFALASGLLTGILTPRALPAGTGRALLLAQAATSIVAGVLALSLQGFGLAFLLYLVSVWAAITAILELVTGLRSRGEAPAKDWIAMGGLTAILALAFLLLPLTDLVAVGLFGAYGAVLGIYLVIAGLSLRWGTQPSAPTAKDSVTLEVQNP
;
A
#
# COMPACT_ATOMS: atom_id res chain seq x y z
N MET A 1 18.41 8.06 -72.89
CA MET A 1 19.23 8.81 -71.91
C MET A 1 18.64 8.57 -70.54
N ALA A 2 19.46 8.05 -69.61
CA ALA A 2 19.05 7.55 -68.30
C ALA A 2 19.15 8.64 -67.22
N PHE A 3 18.22 8.67 -66.26
CA PHE A 3 18.32 9.38 -64.98
C PHE A 3 17.60 8.52 -63.91
N SER A 4 18.31 7.66 -63.19
CA SER A 4 19.05 7.89 -61.93
C SER A 4 18.16 8.13 -60.71
N ASN A 5 18.16 7.12 -59.82
CA ASN A 5 17.53 7.07 -58.51
C ASN A 5 18.08 8.14 -57.55
N SER A 6 17.21 8.68 -56.69
CA SER A 6 17.61 9.10 -55.35
C SER A 6 16.54 8.67 -54.36
N LYS A 7 16.67 7.42 -53.86
CA LYS A 7 16.05 7.02 -52.59
C LYS A 7 16.84 7.74 -51.49
N ALA A 8 16.38 8.92 -51.09
CA ALA A 8 16.85 9.58 -49.89
C ALA A 8 16.56 8.65 -48.70
N GLY A 9 17.60 7.98 -48.21
CA GLY A 9 17.55 7.20 -46.99
C GLY A 9 17.13 8.12 -45.85
N ARG A 10 15.93 7.91 -45.31
CA ARG A 10 15.50 8.51 -44.04
C ARG A 10 16.52 8.09 -42.99
N ALA A 11 17.31 9.03 -42.50
CA ALA A 11 18.14 8.82 -41.32
C ALA A 11 17.22 8.36 -40.18
N VAL A 12 17.32 7.08 -39.81
CA VAL A 12 16.71 6.56 -38.60
C VAL A 12 17.50 7.16 -37.45
N THR A 13 17.03 8.29 -36.93
CA THR A 13 17.54 8.81 -35.67
C THR A 13 17.15 7.78 -34.61
N THR A 14 18.09 6.92 -34.22
CA THR A 14 17.95 6.08 -33.04
C THR A 14 17.89 7.02 -31.85
N GLN A 15 16.68 7.40 -31.45
CA GLN A 15 16.46 8.13 -30.22
C GLN A 15 17.09 7.29 -29.11
N PRO A 16 18.07 7.82 -28.35
CA PRO A 16 18.68 7.04 -27.28
C PRO A 16 17.56 6.62 -26.34
N THR A 17 17.44 5.32 -26.10
CA THR A 17 16.57 4.75 -25.08
C THR A 17 16.94 5.41 -23.76
N ARG A 18 16.20 6.45 -23.37
CA ARG A 18 16.36 7.04 -22.04
C ARG A 18 16.07 5.90 -21.06
N PRO A 19 16.96 5.62 -20.09
CA PRO A 19 16.67 4.65 -19.05
C PRO A 19 15.30 4.99 -18.48
N GLN A 20 14.37 4.03 -18.54
CA GLN A 20 13.05 4.20 -17.94
C GLN A 20 13.27 4.57 -16.47
N ALA A 21 12.88 5.79 -16.10
CA ALA A 21 13.12 6.31 -14.76
C ALA A 21 12.44 5.36 -13.77
N GLN A 22 13.25 4.65 -12.98
CA GLN A 22 12.77 3.84 -11.87
C GLN A 22 11.85 4.72 -11.02
N SER A 23 10.62 4.27 -10.81
CA SER A 23 9.66 5.11 -10.12
C SER A 23 10.17 5.33 -8.69
N PRO A 24 10.30 6.59 -8.21
CA PRO A 24 10.86 6.87 -6.89
C PRO A 24 10.06 6.31 -5.69
N TYR A 25 8.93 5.63 -5.97
CA TYR A 25 7.93 5.25 -4.95
C TYR A 25 7.93 3.76 -4.57
N TRP A 26 8.80 2.92 -5.16
CA TRP A 26 8.83 1.47 -4.89
C TRP A 26 9.21 1.10 -3.44
N GLY A 27 9.97 1.95 -2.75
CA GLY A 27 10.45 1.68 -1.39
C GLY A 27 9.38 1.81 -0.31
N VAL A 28 8.32 2.59 -0.54
CA VAL A 28 7.29 2.87 0.47
C VAL A 28 6.42 1.64 0.79
N PRO A 29 5.91 0.88 -0.19
CA PRO A 29 5.18 -0.37 0.08
C PRO A 29 6.06 -1.44 0.74
N VAL A 30 7.29 -1.61 0.27
CA VAL A 30 8.23 -2.61 0.82
C VAL A 30 8.55 -2.31 2.27
N ALA A 31 8.78 -1.04 2.60
CA ALA A 31 9.02 -0.63 3.99
C ALA A 31 7.81 -0.99 4.87
N ARG A 32 6.57 -0.73 4.41
CA ARG A 32 5.34 -1.07 5.14
C ARG A 32 5.10 -2.59 5.27
N ALA A 33 5.69 -3.41 4.39
CA ALA A 33 5.54 -4.86 4.45
C ALA A 33 6.25 -5.47 5.67
N ILE A 34 7.37 -4.89 6.10
CA ILE A 34 8.20 -5.45 7.18
C ILE A 34 7.40 -5.60 8.48
N PRO A 35 6.74 -4.56 9.03
CA PRO A 35 5.91 -4.72 10.23
C PRO A 35 4.81 -5.78 10.07
N ALA A 36 4.15 -5.85 8.91
CA ALA A 36 3.06 -6.78 8.66
C ALA A 36 3.54 -8.24 8.65
N ILE A 37 4.67 -8.52 8.01
CA ILE A 37 5.29 -9.84 7.98
C ILE A 37 5.77 -10.24 9.37
N VAL A 38 6.38 -9.32 10.12
CA VAL A 38 6.83 -9.58 11.49
C VAL A 38 5.65 -9.98 12.37
N VAL A 39 4.52 -9.27 12.31
CA VAL A 39 3.29 -9.64 13.02
C VAL A 39 2.83 -11.04 12.63
N ALA A 40 2.74 -11.32 11.33
CA ALA A 40 2.27 -12.60 10.84
C ALA A 40 3.10 -13.77 11.41
N LEU A 41 4.43 -13.63 11.37
CA LEU A 41 5.35 -14.63 11.89
C LEU A 41 5.24 -14.75 13.43
N VAL A 42 5.23 -13.63 14.14
CA VAL A 42 5.12 -13.64 15.61
C VAL A 42 3.83 -14.33 16.04
N VAL A 43 2.69 -14.01 15.44
CA VAL A 43 1.41 -14.64 15.77
C VAL A 43 1.41 -16.12 15.40
N ALA A 44 1.84 -16.47 14.18
CA ALA A 44 1.78 -17.86 13.70
C ALA A 44 2.62 -18.85 14.53
N PHE A 45 3.75 -18.38 15.08
CA PHE A 45 4.67 -19.22 15.85
C PHE A 45 4.59 -19.02 17.37
N THR A 46 3.68 -18.17 17.86
CA THR A 46 3.47 -17.99 19.30
C THR A 46 2.34 -18.90 19.78
N PRO A 47 2.56 -19.80 20.75
CA PRO A 47 1.46 -20.61 21.30
C PRO A 47 0.44 -19.79 22.09
N ASN A 48 0.90 -18.73 22.77
CA ASN A 48 0.07 -17.87 23.60
C ASN A 48 -0.65 -16.80 22.78
N HIS A 49 -1.97 -16.96 22.61
CA HIS A 49 -2.82 -16.01 21.90
C HIS A 49 -3.67 -15.15 22.84
N SER A 50 -3.24 -14.92 24.08
CA SER A 50 -3.94 -14.02 24.99
C SER A 50 -4.07 -12.60 24.43
N SER A 51 -5.10 -11.90 24.86
CA SER A 51 -5.34 -10.48 24.52
C SER A 51 -4.17 -9.56 24.88
N VAL A 52 -3.39 -9.88 25.92
CA VAL A 52 -2.14 -9.16 26.26
C VAL A 52 -1.13 -9.28 25.11
N VAL A 53 -0.90 -10.49 24.60
CA VAL A 53 -0.02 -10.71 23.44
C VAL A 53 -0.59 -10.02 22.20
N GLY A 54 -1.90 -10.10 22.00
CA GLY A 54 -2.59 -9.38 20.93
C GLY A 54 -2.34 -7.88 20.94
N LEU A 55 -2.50 -7.23 22.10
CA LEU A 55 -2.27 -5.80 22.30
C LEU A 55 -0.79 -5.42 22.11
N LEU A 56 0.14 -6.25 22.59
CA LEU A 56 1.57 -6.04 22.37
C LEU A 56 1.94 -6.09 20.89
N VAL A 57 1.48 -7.13 20.18
CA VAL A 57 1.79 -7.33 18.76
C VAL A 57 1.12 -6.27 17.90
N PHE A 58 -0.18 -6.00 18.12
CA PHE A 58 -0.89 -4.90 17.46
C PHE A 58 -0.23 -3.55 17.75
N GLY A 59 0.13 -3.30 19.01
CA GLY A 59 0.74 -2.06 19.45
C GLY A 59 2.08 -1.78 18.76
N ALA A 60 2.97 -2.78 18.77
CA ALA A 60 4.26 -2.71 18.09
C ALA A 60 4.10 -2.50 16.58
N PHE A 61 3.16 -3.22 15.95
CA PHE A 61 2.85 -3.07 14.54
C PHE A 61 2.34 -1.69 14.17
N ALA A 62 1.33 -1.20 14.88
CA ALA A 62 0.67 0.07 14.59
C ALA A 62 1.66 1.23 14.81
N LEU A 63 2.47 1.15 15.88
CA LEU A 63 3.50 2.13 16.17
C LEU A 63 4.60 2.12 15.09
N ALA A 64 5.16 0.94 14.76
CA ALA A 64 6.20 0.83 13.72
C ALA A 64 5.70 1.30 12.35
N SER A 65 4.50 0.86 11.95
CA SER A 65 3.89 1.24 10.66
C SER A 65 3.56 2.73 10.60
N GLY A 66 3.04 3.29 11.71
CA GLY A 66 2.72 4.70 11.83
C GLY A 66 3.98 5.58 11.81
N LEU A 67 5.01 5.23 12.56
CA LEU A 67 6.30 5.94 12.54
C LEU A 67 6.95 5.88 11.17
N LEU A 68 7.01 4.69 10.55
CA LEU A 68 7.60 4.53 9.23
C LEU A 68 6.87 5.39 8.18
N THR A 69 5.54 5.34 8.17
CA THR A 69 4.73 6.15 7.24
C THR A 69 4.89 7.64 7.52
N GLY A 70 4.85 8.06 8.80
CA GLY A 70 5.01 9.46 9.20
C GLY A 70 6.38 10.05 8.87
N ILE A 71 7.44 9.22 8.92
CA ILE A 71 8.81 9.61 8.58
C ILE A 71 9.00 9.66 7.05
N LEU A 72 8.50 8.67 6.32
CA LEU A 72 8.74 8.56 4.86
C LEU A 72 7.87 9.53 4.04
N THR A 73 6.61 9.74 4.45
CA THR A 73 5.65 10.56 3.69
C THR A 73 6.17 11.97 3.40
N PRO A 74 6.73 12.71 4.38
CA PRO A 74 7.28 14.04 4.13
C PRO A 74 8.39 14.13 3.09
N ARG A 75 9.16 13.04 2.94
CA ARG A 75 10.31 12.95 2.03
C ARG A 75 9.88 12.51 0.63
N ALA A 76 8.78 11.76 0.52
CA ALA A 76 8.30 11.19 -0.73
C ALA A 76 7.23 12.04 -1.44
N LEU A 77 6.48 12.86 -0.70
CA LEU A 77 5.32 13.58 -1.24
C LEU A 77 5.36 15.09 -0.95
N PRO A 78 5.00 15.93 -1.95
CA PRO A 78 4.86 17.37 -1.73
C PRO A 78 3.69 17.70 -0.79
N ALA A 79 3.65 18.94 -0.29
CA ALA A 79 2.53 19.43 0.51
C ALA A 79 1.22 19.35 -0.29
N GLY A 80 0.16 18.81 0.33
CA GLY A 80 -1.13 18.64 -0.31
C GLY A 80 -1.97 17.56 0.37
N THR A 81 -3.16 17.33 -0.21
CA THR A 81 -4.18 16.44 0.37
C THR A 81 -3.71 15.00 0.53
N GLY A 82 -3.00 14.43 -0.46
CA GLY A 82 -2.49 13.05 -0.38
C GLY A 82 -1.49 12.87 0.78
N ARG A 83 -0.59 13.85 0.96
CA ARG A 83 0.31 13.89 2.12
C ARG A 83 -0.45 14.02 3.44
N ALA A 84 -1.47 14.88 3.49
CA ALA A 84 -2.26 15.06 4.70
C ALA A 84 -3.00 13.77 5.11
N LEU A 85 -3.58 13.04 4.15
CA LEU A 85 -4.26 11.77 4.42
C LEU A 85 -3.28 10.70 4.96
N LEU A 86 -2.08 10.60 4.39
CA LEU A 86 -1.07 9.66 4.87
C LEU A 86 -0.52 10.01 6.25
N LEU A 87 -0.34 11.31 6.53
CA LEU A 87 0.05 11.76 7.87
C LEU A 87 -1.07 11.52 8.89
N ALA A 88 -2.34 11.67 8.52
CA ALA A 88 -3.46 11.33 9.38
C ALA A 88 -3.51 9.82 9.67
N GLN A 89 -3.25 8.98 8.68
CA GLN A 89 -3.14 7.53 8.86
C GLN A 89 -1.98 7.16 9.78
N ALA A 90 -0.81 7.81 9.60
CA ALA A 90 0.35 7.62 10.44
C ALA A 90 0.06 8.00 11.90
N ALA A 91 -0.56 9.17 12.12
CA ALA A 91 -0.96 9.63 13.45
C ALA A 91 -1.96 8.67 14.10
N THR A 92 -3.00 8.24 13.36
CA THR A 92 -3.98 7.26 13.83
C THR A 92 -3.31 5.96 14.29
N SER A 93 -2.33 5.45 13.51
CA SER A 93 -1.61 4.22 13.84
C SER A 93 -0.66 4.38 15.03
N ILE A 94 0.01 5.54 15.15
CA ILE A 94 0.85 5.85 16.32
C ILE A 94 0.00 5.90 17.58
N VAL A 95 -1.14 6.62 17.55
CA VAL A 95 -2.05 6.74 18.70
C VAL A 95 -2.58 5.37 19.10
N ALA A 96 -3.07 4.57 18.15
CA ALA A 96 -3.53 3.21 18.42
C ALA A 96 -2.41 2.33 18.99
N GLY A 97 -1.19 2.45 18.47
CA GLY A 97 -0.02 1.74 18.94
C GLY A 97 0.34 2.07 20.39
N VAL A 98 0.40 3.37 20.72
CA VAL A 98 0.66 3.84 22.09
C VAL A 98 -0.43 3.34 23.04
N LEU A 99 -1.71 3.49 22.68
CA LEU A 99 -2.82 3.01 23.51
C LEU A 99 -2.74 1.51 23.78
N ALA A 100 -2.45 0.70 22.75
CA ALA A 100 -2.32 -0.75 22.90
C ALA A 100 -1.17 -1.14 23.84
N LEU A 101 -0.01 -0.49 23.69
CA LEU A 101 1.17 -0.77 24.51
C LEU A 101 1.02 -0.24 25.94
N SER A 102 0.26 0.82 26.18
CA SER A 102 0.02 1.37 27.52
C SER A 102 -1.10 0.65 28.28
N LEU A 103 -2.07 0.06 27.58
CA LEU A 103 -3.32 -0.45 28.17
C LEU A 103 -3.47 -1.98 27.99
N GLN A 104 -2.36 -2.72 28.05
CA GLN A 104 -2.30 -4.18 27.81
C GLN A 104 -3.21 -4.99 28.76
N GLY A 105 -3.47 -4.49 29.96
CA GLY A 105 -4.29 -5.15 30.99
C GLY A 105 -5.80 -5.01 30.80
N PHE A 106 -6.27 -4.26 29.80
CA PHE A 106 -7.71 -4.02 29.58
C PHE A 106 -8.44 -5.19 28.90
N GLY A 107 -7.71 -6.23 28.49
CA GLY A 107 -8.25 -7.50 28.02
C GLY A 107 -8.85 -7.47 26.61
N LEU A 108 -9.60 -8.52 26.29
CA LEU A 108 -10.11 -8.79 24.95
C LEU A 108 -11.03 -7.68 24.42
N ALA A 109 -11.98 -7.20 25.22
CA ALA A 109 -12.93 -6.18 24.76
C ALA A 109 -12.22 -4.91 24.27
N PHE A 110 -11.15 -4.52 24.95
CA PHE A 110 -10.32 -3.39 24.54
C PHE A 110 -9.53 -3.68 23.28
N LEU A 111 -8.93 -4.87 23.15
CA LEU A 111 -8.29 -5.30 21.90
C LEU A 111 -9.26 -5.23 20.72
N LEU A 112 -10.47 -5.78 20.87
CA LEU A 112 -11.48 -5.79 19.82
C LEU A 112 -11.91 -4.38 19.42
N TYR A 113 -12.21 -3.54 20.40
CA TYR A 113 -12.56 -2.14 20.18
C TYR A 113 -11.43 -1.39 19.48
N LEU A 114 -10.21 -1.48 20.00
CA LEU A 114 -9.08 -0.70 19.51
C LEU A 114 -8.70 -1.07 18.07
N VAL A 115 -8.61 -2.38 17.77
CA VAL A 115 -8.32 -2.86 16.41
C VAL A 115 -9.45 -2.49 15.46
N SER A 116 -10.72 -2.62 15.86
CA SER A 116 -11.87 -2.25 15.04
C SER A 116 -11.86 -0.77 14.66
N VAL A 117 -11.67 0.12 15.64
CA VAL A 117 -11.67 1.56 15.43
C VAL A 117 -10.48 1.99 14.58
N TRP A 118 -9.27 1.48 14.89
CA TRP A 118 -8.09 1.75 14.09
C TRP A 118 -8.25 1.27 12.64
N ALA A 119 -8.78 0.07 12.44
CA ALA A 119 -8.98 -0.52 11.13
C ALA A 119 -10.05 0.26 10.34
N ALA A 120 -11.15 0.66 10.98
CA ALA A 120 -12.19 1.46 10.33
C ALA A 120 -11.66 2.81 9.85
N ILE A 121 -10.92 3.54 10.69
CA ILE A 121 -10.34 4.84 10.31
C ILE A 121 -9.33 4.65 9.18
N THR A 122 -8.43 3.67 9.30
CA THR A 122 -7.41 3.38 8.28
C THR A 122 -8.06 3.01 6.95
N ALA A 123 -9.07 2.14 6.96
CA ALA A 123 -9.82 1.74 5.79
C ALA A 123 -10.46 2.94 5.09
N ILE A 124 -11.11 3.84 5.84
CA ILE A 124 -11.71 5.06 5.27
C ILE A 124 -10.64 5.94 4.62
N LEU A 125 -9.51 6.16 5.29
CA LEU A 125 -8.42 6.99 4.77
C LEU A 125 -7.82 6.40 3.48
N GLU A 126 -7.60 5.09 3.44
CA GLU A 126 -7.05 4.40 2.26
C GLU A 126 -8.06 4.37 1.10
N LEU A 127 -9.34 4.10 1.39
CA LEU A 127 -10.42 4.15 0.39
C LEU A 127 -10.57 5.56 -0.19
N VAL A 128 -10.59 6.60 0.65
CA VAL A 128 -10.66 8.00 0.17
C VAL A 128 -9.43 8.35 -0.68
N THR A 129 -8.24 7.89 -0.29
CA THR A 129 -7.01 8.10 -1.08
C THR A 129 -7.10 7.44 -2.45
N GLY A 130 -7.58 6.20 -2.51
CA GLY A 130 -7.76 5.47 -3.77
C GLY A 130 -8.87 6.04 -4.66
N LEU A 131 -9.97 6.49 -4.07
CA LEU A 131 -11.07 7.13 -4.80
C LEU A 131 -10.65 8.49 -5.38
N ARG A 132 -9.81 9.25 -4.67
CA ARG A 132 -9.29 10.55 -5.13
C ARG A 132 -8.20 10.44 -6.19
N SER A 133 -7.42 9.36 -6.19
CA SER A 133 -6.40 9.08 -7.20
C SER A 133 -6.94 8.26 -8.39
N ARG A 134 -8.27 8.15 -8.55
CA ARG A 134 -8.90 7.41 -9.67
C ARG A 134 -8.35 7.87 -11.02
N GLY A 135 -7.88 6.91 -11.81
CA GLY A 135 -7.24 7.16 -13.11
C GLY A 135 -5.71 7.12 -13.04
N GLU A 136 -5.13 7.15 -11.84
CA GLU A 136 -3.69 6.96 -11.64
C GLU A 136 -3.37 5.49 -11.31
N ALA A 137 -2.15 5.06 -11.61
CA ALA A 137 -1.67 3.69 -11.35
C ALA A 137 -1.87 3.21 -9.89
N PRO A 138 -1.61 4.01 -8.82
CA PRO A 138 -1.72 3.52 -7.45
C PRO A 138 -3.15 3.41 -6.90
N ALA A 139 -4.18 3.90 -7.62
CA ALA A 139 -5.55 3.96 -7.10
C ALA A 139 -6.11 2.59 -6.67
N LYS A 140 -5.84 1.56 -7.48
CA LYS A 140 -6.31 0.20 -7.24
C LYS A 140 -5.69 -0.38 -5.97
N ASP A 141 -4.43 -0.04 -5.70
CA ASP A 141 -3.73 -0.57 -4.54
C ASP A 141 -4.28 0.00 -3.24
N TRP A 142 -4.55 1.30 -3.21
CA TRP A 142 -5.20 1.96 -2.09
C TRP A 142 -6.59 1.40 -1.80
N ILE A 143 -7.39 1.14 -2.85
CA ILE A 143 -8.72 0.56 -2.70
C ILE A 143 -8.63 -0.88 -2.16
N ALA A 144 -7.67 -1.68 -2.66
CA ALA A 144 -7.47 -3.05 -2.21
C ALA A 144 -7.05 -3.12 -0.73
N MET A 145 -6.07 -2.29 -0.31
CA MET A 145 -5.65 -2.21 1.09
C MET A 145 -6.79 -1.73 1.99
N GLY A 146 -7.48 -0.64 1.60
CA GLY A 146 -8.61 -0.12 2.37
C GLY A 146 -9.76 -1.13 2.49
N GLY A 147 -10.04 -1.90 1.44
CA GLY A 147 -11.01 -2.99 1.47
C GLY A 147 -10.61 -4.13 2.41
N LEU A 148 -9.35 -4.57 2.37
CA LEU A 148 -8.82 -5.59 3.27
C LEU A 148 -8.91 -5.14 4.74
N THR A 149 -8.52 -3.90 5.03
CA THR A 149 -8.59 -3.33 6.38
C THR A 149 -10.02 -3.08 6.83
N ALA A 150 -10.95 -2.76 5.91
CA ALA A 150 -12.38 -2.68 6.22
C ALA A 150 -12.95 -4.05 6.64
N ILE A 151 -12.56 -5.13 5.96
CA ILE A 151 -12.95 -6.50 6.34
C ILE A 151 -12.46 -6.83 7.74
N LEU A 152 -11.21 -6.47 8.08
CA LEU A 152 -10.68 -6.64 9.44
C LEU A 152 -11.53 -5.87 10.47
N ALA A 153 -11.87 -4.61 10.18
CA ALA A 153 -12.69 -3.78 11.06
C ALA A 153 -14.06 -4.42 11.33
N LEU A 154 -14.73 -4.90 10.27
CA LEU A 154 -16.02 -5.57 10.39
C LEU A 154 -15.93 -6.89 11.14
N ALA A 155 -14.89 -7.69 10.90
CA ALA A 155 -14.69 -8.96 11.59
C ALA A 155 -14.50 -8.77 13.10
N PHE A 156 -13.69 -7.78 13.52
CA PHE A 156 -13.47 -7.49 14.93
C PHE A 156 -14.67 -6.84 15.62
N LEU A 157 -15.47 -6.08 14.88
CA LEU A 157 -16.64 -5.37 15.42
C LEU A 157 -17.87 -6.28 15.56
N LEU A 158 -18.10 -7.17 14.59
CA LEU A 158 -19.37 -7.88 14.44
C LEU A 158 -19.32 -9.32 14.93
N LEU A 159 -18.13 -9.94 15.00
CA LEU A 159 -18.00 -11.35 15.37
C LEU A 159 -17.74 -11.50 16.87
N PRO A 160 -18.34 -12.50 17.53
CA PRO A 160 -18.04 -12.83 18.92
C PRO A 160 -16.71 -13.58 19.00
N LEU A 161 -15.60 -12.86 18.86
CA LEU A 161 -14.25 -13.44 18.84
C LEU A 161 -13.79 -13.84 20.25
N THR A 162 -12.96 -14.88 20.32
CA THR A 162 -12.14 -15.20 21.49
C THR A 162 -10.73 -14.65 21.33
N ASP A 163 -9.93 -14.60 22.39
CA ASP A 163 -8.51 -14.21 22.35
C ASP A 163 -7.75 -14.94 21.23
N LEU A 164 -7.88 -16.27 21.15
CA LEU A 164 -7.25 -17.09 20.12
C LEU A 164 -7.61 -16.64 18.71
N VAL A 165 -8.91 -16.45 18.44
CA VAL A 165 -9.38 -16.10 17.10
C VAL A 165 -9.03 -14.67 16.76
N ALA A 166 -9.13 -13.73 17.70
CA ALA A 166 -8.79 -12.33 17.47
C ALA A 166 -7.31 -12.15 17.15
N VAL A 167 -6.42 -12.70 17.98
CA VAL A 167 -4.97 -12.60 17.74
C VAL A 167 -4.58 -13.34 16.46
N GLY A 168 -5.12 -14.54 16.24
CA GLY A 168 -4.90 -15.31 15.01
C GLY A 168 -5.36 -14.57 13.75
N LEU A 169 -6.55 -13.97 13.78
CA LEU A 169 -7.10 -13.20 12.66
C LEU A 169 -6.26 -11.95 12.36
N PHE A 170 -5.74 -11.27 13.40
CA PHE A 170 -4.81 -10.17 13.23
C PHE A 170 -3.49 -10.62 12.58
N GLY A 171 -2.96 -11.78 12.98
CA GLY A 171 -1.81 -12.40 12.33
C GLY A 171 -2.06 -12.74 10.86
N ALA A 172 -3.23 -13.32 10.55
CA ALA A 172 -3.64 -13.63 9.18
C ALA A 172 -3.77 -12.36 8.32
N TYR A 173 -4.35 -11.29 8.86
CA TYR A 173 -4.36 -9.98 8.23
C TYR A 173 -2.94 -9.48 7.94
N GLY A 174 -2.03 -9.58 8.91
CA GLY A 174 -0.63 -9.24 8.73
C GLY A 174 0.04 -10.03 7.60
N ALA A 175 -0.28 -11.32 7.46
CA ALA A 175 0.25 -12.17 6.40
C ALA A 175 -0.25 -11.71 5.02
N VAL A 176 -1.56 -11.52 4.86
CA VAL A 176 -2.16 -11.07 3.59
C VAL A 176 -1.65 -9.69 3.21
N LEU A 177 -1.65 -8.74 4.15
CA LEU A 177 -1.15 -7.39 3.92
C LEU A 177 0.35 -7.39 3.56
N GLY A 178 1.16 -8.16 4.29
CA GLY A 178 2.59 -8.27 4.06
C GLY A 178 2.92 -8.84 2.68
N ILE A 179 2.28 -9.95 2.31
CA ILE A 179 2.43 -10.56 0.98
C ILE A 179 1.99 -9.60 -0.11
N TYR A 180 0.83 -8.95 0.06
CA TYR A 180 0.31 -7.98 -0.88
C TYR A 180 1.30 -6.82 -1.11
N LEU A 181 1.85 -6.24 -0.03
CA LEU A 181 2.81 -5.14 -0.10
C LEU A 181 4.15 -5.54 -0.71
N VAL A 182 4.60 -6.78 -0.46
CA VAL A 182 5.79 -7.34 -1.14
C VAL A 182 5.52 -7.42 -2.63
N ILE A 183 4.40 -8.02 -3.05
CA ILE A 183 4.04 -8.15 -4.47
C ILE A 183 3.92 -6.77 -5.12
N ALA A 184 3.25 -5.83 -4.48
CA ALA A 184 3.12 -4.45 -4.97
C ALA A 184 4.49 -3.79 -5.12
N GLY A 185 5.35 -3.84 -4.09
CA GLY A 185 6.70 -3.28 -4.15
C GLY A 185 7.56 -3.90 -5.26
N LEU A 186 7.48 -5.22 -5.45
CA LEU A 186 8.16 -5.93 -6.51
C LEU A 186 7.59 -5.61 -7.90
N SER A 187 6.28 -5.39 -8.01
CA SER A 187 5.64 -4.97 -9.26
C SER A 187 6.09 -3.57 -9.68
N LEU A 188 6.42 -2.69 -8.74
CA LEU A 188 6.84 -1.32 -9.04
C LEU A 188 8.29 -1.21 -9.49
N ARG A 189 9.17 -2.06 -8.96
CA ARG A 189 10.59 -2.13 -9.38
C ARG A 189 10.77 -2.76 -10.77
N TRP A 190 9.84 -3.60 -11.21
CA TRP A 190 9.96 -4.40 -12.44
C TRP A 190 8.85 -4.16 -13.47
N GLY A 191 7.83 -3.37 -13.15
CA GLY A 191 6.73 -3.07 -14.06
C GLY A 191 7.17 -2.17 -15.21
N THR A 192 6.97 -2.64 -16.45
CA THR A 192 7.08 -1.82 -17.66
C THR A 192 5.88 -0.87 -17.72
N GLN A 193 6.13 0.44 -17.65
CA GLN A 193 5.08 1.42 -17.96
C GLN A 193 4.67 1.24 -19.44
N PRO A 194 3.37 1.19 -19.77
CA PRO A 194 2.94 1.29 -21.16
C PRO A 194 3.51 2.58 -21.74
N SER A 195 4.37 2.47 -22.75
CA SER A 195 4.88 3.62 -23.49
C SER A 195 3.68 4.45 -23.94
N ALA A 196 3.69 5.76 -23.66
CA ALA A 196 2.74 6.67 -24.29
C ALA A 196 2.76 6.44 -25.81
N PRO A 197 1.60 6.45 -26.49
CA PRO A 197 1.54 6.24 -27.93
C PRO A 197 2.57 7.15 -28.59
N THR A 198 3.50 6.56 -29.33
CA THR A 198 4.51 7.37 -30.00
C THR A 198 3.82 8.18 -31.09
N ALA A 199 4.35 9.35 -31.44
CA ALA A 199 3.75 10.20 -32.49
C ALA A 199 3.54 9.48 -33.84
N LYS A 200 4.17 8.31 -34.05
CA LYS A 200 3.89 7.41 -35.18
C LYS A 200 2.52 6.75 -35.08
N ASP A 201 2.11 6.34 -33.89
CA ASP A 201 0.84 5.67 -33.64
C ASP A 201 -0.33 6.65 -33.83
N SER A 202 -0.18 7.91 -33.41
CA SER A 202 -1.17 8.97 -33.67
C SER A 202 -1.29 9.32 -35.15
N VAL A 203 -0.18 9.34 -35.91
CA VAL A 203 -0.22 9.58 -37.38
C VAL A 203 -0.88 8.42 -38.12
N THR A 204 -0.67 7.17 -37.71
CA THR A 204 -1.40 6.02 -38.29
C THR A 204 -2.89 6.01 -37.92
N LEU A 205 -3.26 6.44 -36.71
CA LEU A 205 -4.67 6.55 -36.32
C LEU A 205 -5.40 7.68 -37.08
N GLU A 206 -4.71 8.79 -37.37
CA GLU A 206 -5.27 9.91 -38.14
C GLU A 206 -5.40 9.60 -39.65
N VAL A 207 -4.51 8.77 -40.21
CA VAL A 207 -4.58 8.31 -41.61
C VAL A 207 -5.67 7.24 -41.82
N GLN A 208 -6.05 6.53 -40.76
CA GLN A 208 -6.96 5.38 -40.85
C GLN A 208 -8.42 5.73 -40.50
N ASN A 209 -8.71 6.99 -40.17
CA ASN A 209 -10.05 7.51 -39.94
C ASN A 209 -10.32 8.73 -40.87
N PRO A 210 -10.80 8.51 -42.11
CA PRO A 210 -11.15 9.58 -43.05
C PRO A 210 -12.42 10.34 -42.66
#